data_AF-A0A0K2ULC4-F1
#
_entry.id   AF-A0A0K2ULC4-F1
#
_cell.length_a   1.000
_cell.length_b   1.000
_cell.length_c   1.000
_cell.angle_alpha   90.00
_cell.angle_beta   90.00
_cell.angle_gamma   90.00
#
_symmetry.space_group_name_H-M   'P 1'
#
loop_
_entity.id
_entity.type
_entity.pdbx_description
1 polymer ?
#
loop_
_entity_poly.entity_id
_entity_poly.type
_entity_poly.pdbx_seq_one_letter_code
_entity_poly.pdbx_strand_id
1 'polypeptide(L)'
;CLWPIRKSDRMRAIKSLVVTIIQYITIEPQLFLDYFAYSVLEGNQLTTNIQIWKICHLEMNYNQTVCDDLSSYRNVQFKVQRRWNEFEILADWINNVPGGIYIFFVGSLADKYAKRKLLLLIPSVGFLLASINGLICYIFIR
;
A
#
# COMPACT_ATOMS: atom_id res chain seq x y z
N CYS A 1 17.83 48.63 15.10
CA CYS A 1 18.64 47.41 14.89
C CYS A 1 17.77 46.30 14.30
N LEU A 2 17.53 46.33 12.99
CA LEU A 2 16.82 45.26 12.28
C LEU A 2 17.83 44.65 11.30
N TRP A 3 18.49 43.57 11.74
CA TRP A 3 19.44 42.83 10.91
C TRP A 3 18.64 41.97 9.91
N PRO A 4 18.95 41.98 8.60
CA PRO A 4 18.19 41.21 7.64
C PRO A 4 18.57 39.73 7.78
N ILE A 5 17.62 38.91 8.24
CA ILE A 5 17.79 37.47 8.40
C ILE A 5 18.09 36.85 7.03
N ARG A 6 19.31 36.32 6.88
CA ARG A 6 19.80 35.68 5.65
C ARG A 6 18.97 34.42 5.36
N LYS A 7 18.55 34.23 4.11
CA LYS A 7 17.73 33.08 3.64
C LYS A 7 18.34 31.71 4.03
N SER A 8 19.67 31.64 4.13
CA SER A 8 20.46 30.48 4.56
C SER A 8 20.16 30.03 6.00
N ASP A 9 19.97 30.96 6.93
CA ASP A 9 19.76 30.64 8.34
C ASP A 9 18.34 30.16 8.61
N ARG A 10 17.36 30.67 7.84
CA ARG A 10 16.00 30.11 7.79
C ARG A 10 15.98 28.67 7.31
N MET A 11 16.76 28.34 6.29
CA MET A 11 16.84 26.97 5.75
C MET A 11 17.46 25.99 6.76
N ARG A 12 18.47 26.43 7.53
CA ARG A 12 19.06 25.64 8.62
C ARG A 12 18.09 25.44 9.79
N ALA A 13 17.37 26.49 10.18
CA ALA A 13 16.36 26.42 11.24
C ALA A 13 15.21 25.45 10.88
N ILE A 14 14.74 25.48 9.63
CA ILE A 14 13.72 24.54 9.15
C ILE A 14 14.27 23.11 9.16
N LYS A 15 15.49 22.88 8.66
CA LYS A 15 16.12 21.55 8.70
C LYS A 15 16.26 21.02 10.12
N SER A 16 16.72 21.84 11.07
CA SER A 16 16.85 21.40 12.47
C SER A 16 15.48 21.14 13.10
N LEU A 17 14.48 21.95 12.80
CA LEU A 17 13.13 21.80 13.34
C LEU A 17 12.45 20.53 12.80
N VAL A 18 12.61 20.22 11.52
CA VAL A 18 12.16 18.96 10.91
C VAL A 18 12.86 17.76 11.56
N VAL A 19 14.17 17.83 11.78
CA VAL A 19 14.92 16.77 12.47
C VAL A 19 14.42 16.56 13.91
N THR A 20 14.15 17.64 14.64
CA THR A 20 13.63 17.57 16.02
C THR A 20 12.22 16.97 16.05
N ILE A 21 11.33 17.36 15.13
CA ILE A 21 9.98 16.80 15.04
C ILE A 21 10.02 15.29 14.74
N ILE A 22 10.85 14.87 13.78
CA ILE A 22 11.03 13.45 13.43
C ILE A 22 11.62 12.67 14.62
N GLN A 23 12.46 13.32 15.45
CA GLN A 23 12.99 12.72 16.67
C GLN A 23 11.96 12.57 17.79
N TYR A 24 10.87 13.34 17.80
CA TYR A 24 9.81 13.26 18.81
C TYR A 24 8.64 12.35 18.44
N ILE A 25 8.40 12.08 17.15
CA ILE A 25 7.36 11.14 16.73
C ILE A 25 7.69 9.73 17.24
N THR A 26 6.78 9.18 18.04
CA THR A 26 6.78 7.78 18.47
C THR A 26 6.36 6.88 17.32
N ILE A 27 6.80 5.62 17.33
CA ILE A 27 6.53 4.67 16.24
C ILE A 27 5.07 4.16 16.30
N GLU A 28 4.50 4.11 17.50
CA GLU A 28 3.14 3.63 17.77
C GLU A 28 2.03 4.35 16.97
N PRO A 29 1.94 5.70 16.95
CA PRO A 29 0.90 6.39 16.18
C PRO A 29 1.07 6.20 14.66
N GLN A 30 2.30 6.07 14.17
CA GLN A 30 2.54 5.82 12.74
C GLN A 30 2.03 4.43 12.35
N LEU A 31 2.40 3.40 13.12
CA LEU A 31 1.91 2.04 12.89
C LEU A 31 0.38 1.98 12.96
N PHE A 32 -0.23 2.64 13.95
CA PHE A 32 -1.68 2.70 14.07
C PHE A 32 -2.33 3.30 12.81
N LEU A 33 -1.83 4.41 12.29
CA LEU A 33 -2.36 5.05 11.10
C LEU A 33 -2.20 4.17 9.85
N ASP A 34 -1.05 3.53 9.69
CA ASP A 34 -0.78 2.65 8.55
C ASP A 34 -1.72 1.42 8.56
N TYR A 35 -1.89 0.77 9.71
CA TYR A 35 -2.83 -0.35 9.85
C TYR A 35 -4.28 0.08 9.67
N PHE A 36 -4.66 1.25 10.19
CA PHE A 36 -6.00 1.79 10.02
C PHE A 36 -6.30 2.05 8.54
N ALA A 37 -5.38 2.71 7.82
CA ALA A 37 -5.52 2.97 6.40
C ALA A 37 -5.67 1.67 5.59
N TYR A 38 -4.84 0.66 5.88
CA TYR A 38 -4.94 -0.66 5.25
C TYR A 38 -6.31 -1.31 5.50
N SER A 39 -6.78 -1.30 6.75
CA SER A 39 -8.07 -1.92 7.12
C SER A 39 -9.28 -1.28 6.45
N VAL A 40 -9.24 0.03 6.18
CA VAL A 40 -10.33 0.76 5.51
C VAL A 40 -10.42 0.40 4.03
N LEU A 41 -9.26 0.21 3.38
CA LEU A 41 -9.19 -0.08 1.95
C LEU A 41 -9.48 -1.55 1.63
N GLU A 42 -8.89 -2.48 2.39
CA GLU A 42 -9.05 -3.92 2.14
C GLU A 42 -10.25 -4.53 2.87
N GLY A 43 -10.68 -3.93 3.99
CA GLY A 43 -11.73 -4.48 4.84
C GLY A 43 -13.14 -4.42 4.24
N ASN A 44 -13.36 -3.63 3.20
CA ASN A 44 -14.67 -3.48 2.55
C ASN A 44 -14.90 -4.43 1.36
N GLN A 45 -13.91 -5.29 1.03
CA GLN A 45 -13.90 -6.19 -0.13
C GLN A 45 -14.26 -5.53 -1.48
N LEU A 46 -14.21 -4.20 -1.60
CA LEU A 46 -14.51 -3.50 -2.84
C LEU A 46 -13.47 -3.86 -3.92
N THR A 47 -12.20 -3.89 -3.52
CA THR A 47 -11.07 -4.30 -4.38
C THR A 47 -11.30 -5.71 -4.94
N THR A 48 -11.69 -6.66 -4.08
CA THR A 48 -11.94 -8.06 -4.45
C THR A 48 -13.07 -8.18 -5.47
N ASN A 49 -14.20 -7.49 -5.24
CA ASN A 49 -15.35 -7.55 -6.14
C ASN A 49 -15.01 -6.99 -7.54
N ILE A 50 -14.24 -5.90 -7.60
CA ILE A 50 -13.80 -5.30 -8.86
C ILE A 50 -12.83 -6.23 -9.60
N GLN A 51 -11.93 -6.90 -8.90
CA GLN A 51 -11.01 -7.87 -9.51
C GLN A 51 -11.75 -9.09 -10.08
N ILE A 52 -12.77 -9.60 -9.37
CA ILE A 52 -13.61 -10.69 -9.85
C ILE A 52 -14.35 -10.28 -11.13
N TRP A 53 -14.93 -9.08 -11.16
CA TRP A 53 -15.58 -8.54 -12.36
C TRP A 53 -14.59 -8.42 -13.54
N LYS A 54 -13.37 -7.94 -13.27
CA LYS A 54 -12.31 -7.81 -14.28
C LYS A 54 -11.94 -9.15 -14.90
N ILE A 55 -11.78 -10.21 -14.09
CA ILE A 55 -11.47 -11.55 -14.58
C ILE A 55 -12.65 -12.11 -15.39
N CYS A 56 -13.89 -11.88 -14.94
CA CYS A 56 -15.08 -12.32 -15.65
C CYS A 56 -15.17 -11.69 -17.07
N HIS A 57 -14.97 -10.37 -17.17
CA HIS A 57 -15.15 -9.66 -18.43
C HIS A 57 -13.92 -9.68 -19.35
N LEU A 58 -12.71 -9.44 -18.82
CA LEU A 58 -11.50 -9.30 -19.66
C LEU A 58 -10.81 -10.63 -19.94
N GLU A 59 -10.68 -11.51 -18.93
CA GLU A 59 -9.92 -12.76 -19.07
C GLU A 59 -10.79 -13.87 -19.67
N MET A 60 -12.02 -14.04 -19.16
CA MET A 60 -12.93 -15.10 -19.60
C MET A 60 -13.90 -14.67 -20.70
N ASN A 61 -13.92 -13.38 -21.05
CA ASN A 61 -14.73 -12.80 -22.13
C ASN A 61 -16.24 -13.11 -22.01
N TYR A 62 -16.76 -13.13 -20.77
CA TYR A 62 -18.20 -13.23 -20.55
C TYR A 62 -18.91 -11.89 -20.82
N ASN A 63 -20.19 -11.98 -21.15
CA ASN A 63 -21.02 -10.81 -21.39
C ASN A 63 -21.22 -10.00 -20.10
N GLN A 64 -21.26 -8.66 -20.21
CA GLN A 64 -21.34 -7.77 -19.03
C GLN A 64 -22.54 -8.08 -18.14
N THR A 65 -23.69 -8.42 -18.74
CA THR A 65 -24.90 -8.80 -18.01
C THR A 65 -24.73 -10.04 -17.12
N VAL A 66 -23.82 -10.94 -17.46
CA VAL A 66 -23.50 -12.14 -16.66
C VAL A 66 -22.53 -11.79 -15.54
N CYS A 67 -21.58 -10.88 -15.78
CA CYS A 67 -20.62 -10.44 -14.78
C CYS A 67 -21.24 -9.51 -13.73
N ASP A 68 -22.27 -8.74 -14.09
CA ASP A 68 -23.00 -7.86 -13.18
C ASP A 68 -23.97 -8.63 -12.27
N ASP A 69 -24.59 -9.71 -12.79
CA ASP A 69 -25.43 -10.63 -12.00
C ASP A 69 -24.77 -12.00 -11.81
N LEU A 70 -23.58 -12.00 -11.22
CA LEU A 70 -22.83 -13.23 -10.99
C LEU A 70 -23.53 -14.18 -9.99
N SER A 71 -24.43 -13.64 -9.16
CA SER A 71 -25.19 -14.38 -8.15
C SER A 71 -26.19 -15.38 -8.73
N SER A 72 -26.78 -15.05 -9.88
CA SER A 72 -27.73 -15.91 -10.60
C SER A 72 -27.02 -17.08 -11.31
N TYR A 73 -25.73 -16.95 -11.61
CA TYR A 73 -24.95 -17.93 -12.37
C TYR A 73 -23.87 -18.63 -11.53
N ARG A 74 -24.29 -19.47 -10.58
CA ARG A 74 -23.38 -20.20 -9.66
C ARG A 74 -22.22 -20.93 -10.33
N ASN A 75 -22.45 -21.57 -11.49
CA ASN A 75 -21.39 -22.29 -12.21
C ASN A 75 -20.32 -21.35 -12.78
N VAL A 76 -20.71 -20.15 -13.22
CA VAL A 76 -19.80 -19.13 -13.73
C VAL A 76 -19.07 -18.49 -12.56
N GLN A 77 -19.79 -18.13 -11.50
CA GLN A 77 -19.22 -17.60 -10.27
C GLN A 77 -18.10 -18.48 -9.72
N PHE A 78 -18.33 -19.79 -9.60
CA PHE A 78 -17.33 -20.72 -9.06
C PHE A 78 -16.06 -20.77 -9.94
N LYS A 79 -16.22 -20.76 -11.27
CA LYS A 79 -15.08 -20.75 -12.20
C LYS A 79 -14.27 -19.46 -12.11
N VAL A 80 -14.95 -18.31 -12.09
CA VAL A 80 -14.31 -16.99 -11.97
C VAL A 80 -13.59 -16.89 -10.62
N GLN A 81 -14.25 -17.26 -9.53
CA GLN A 81 -13.66 -17.18 -8.19
C GLN A 81 -12.48 -18.14 -8.02
N ARG A 82 -12.55 -19.36 -8.58
CA ARG A 82 -11.40 -20.26 -8.61
C ARG A 82 -10.21 -19.65 -9.35
N ARG A 83 -10.47 -19.03 -10.50
CA ARG A 83 -9.40 -18.38 -11.28
C ARG A 83 -8.82 -17.17 -10.55
N TRP A 84 -9.66 -16.36 -9.90
CA TRP A 84 -9.22 -15.26 -9.06
C TRP A 84 -8.36 -15.75 -7.89
N ASN A 85 -8.77 -16.79 -7.17
CA ASN A 85 -7.97 -17.38 -6.08
C ASN A 85 -6.57 -17.82 -6.56
N GLU A 86 -6.47 -18.45 -7.74
CA GLU A 86 -5.17 -18.86 -8.31
C GLU A 86 -4.25 -17.65 -8.57
N PHE A 87 -4.81 -16.55 -9.07
CA PHE A 87 -4.07 -15.31 -9.29
C PHE A 87 -3.71 -14.60 -7.99
N GLU A 88 -4.64 -14.53 -7.04
CA GLU A 88 -4.44 -13.89 -5.73
C GLU A 88 -3.31 -14.60 -4.97
N ILE A 89 -3.34 -15.93 -4.91
CA ILE A 89 -2.26 -16.69 -4.29
C ILE A 89 -0.93 -16.34 -4.95
N LEU A 90 -0.81 -16.43 -6.27
CA LEU A 90 0.44 -16.11 -6.95
C LEU A 90 0.91 -14.68 -6.68
N ALA A 91 -0.01 -13.71 -6.70
CA ALA A 91 0.28 -12.32 -6.41
C ALA A 91 0.77 -12.13 -4.96
N ASP A 92 0.13 -12.79 -4.00
CA ASP A 92 0.52 -12.76 -2.59
C ASP A 92 1.92 -13.32 -2.37
N TRP A 93 2.27 -14.41 -3.04
CA TRP A 93 3.63 -14.95 -2.97
C TRP A 93 4.64 -13.95 -3.54
N ILE A 94 4.36 -13.34 -4.68
CA ILE A 94 5.26 -12.36 -5.32
C ILE A 94 5.42 -11.11 -4.46
N ASN A 95 4.36 -10.64 -3.79
CA ASN A 95 4.41 -9.45 -2.96
C ASN A 95 5.06 -9.70 -1.59
N ASN A 96 4.72 -10.81 -0.92
CA ASN A 96 5.12 -11.05 0.46
C ASN A 96 6.51 -11.70 0.59
N VAL A 97 6.93 -12.54 -0.36
CA VAL A 97 8.24 -13.22 -0.27
C VAL A 97 9.41 -12.23 -0.26
N PRO A 98 9.49 -11.25 -1.17
CA PRO A 98 10.57 -10.24 -1.13
C PRO A 98 10.52 -9.40 0.14
N GLY A 99 9.31 -9.04 0.60
CA GLY A 99 9.11 -8.31 1.85
C GLY A 99 9.61 -9.07 3.06
N GLY A 100 9.31 -10.37 3.15
CA GLY A 100 9.80 -11.24 4.22
C GLY A 100 11.32 -11.34 4.25
N ILE A 101 11.94 -11.56 3.09
CA ILE A 101 13.41 -11.59 2.95
C ILE A 101 14.01 -10.24 3.38
N TYR A 102 13.43 -9.13 2.92
CA TYR A 102 13.85 -7.77 3.27
C TYR A 102 13.80 -7.56 4.79
N ILE A 103 12.71 -7.94 5.46
CA ILE A 103 12.53 -7.79 6.91
C ILE A 103 13.58 -8.58 7.70
N PHE A 104 13.99 -9.78 7.26
CA PHE A 104 15.06 -10.52 7.94
C PHE A 104 16.40 -9.78 7.93
N PHE A 105 16.80 -9.23 6.79
CA PHE A 105 18.04 -8.44 6.69
C PHE A 105 17.93 -7.14 7.49
N VAL A 106 16.82 -6.45 7.32
CA VAL A 106 16.55 -5.16 7.94
C VAL A 106 16.42 -5.24 9.45
N GLY A 107 15.75 -6.27 9.97
CA GLY A 107 15.64 -6.53 11.40
C GLY A 107 17.01 -6.69 12.04
N SER A 108 17.89 -7.49 11.42
CA SER A 108 19.27 -7.68 11.90
C SER A 108 20.11 -6.38 11.88
N LEU A 109 19.86 -5.49 10.91
CA LEU A 109 20.49 -4.16 10.85
C LEU A 109 19.89 -3.20 11.89
N ALA A 110 18.58 -3.26 12.12
CA ALA A 110 17.88 -2.39 13.06
C ALA A 110 18.39 -2.56 14.50
N ASP A 111 18.80 -3.78 14.86
CA ASP A 111 19.36 -4.09 16.18
C ASP A 111 20.77 -3.51 16.37
N LYS A 112 21.57 -3.43 15.29
CA LYS A 112 22.91 -2.84 15.34
C LYS A 112 22.90 -1.31 15.22
N TYR A 113 21.99 -0.75 14.43
CA TYR A 113 21.89 0.68 14.20
C TYR A 113 20.67 1.23 14.95
N ALA A 114 20.88 1.89 16.09
CA ALA A 114 19.83 2.48 16.95
C ALA A 114 18.91 3.54 16.26
N LYS A 115 19.03 3.75 14.95
CA LYS A 115 18.22 4.66 14.14
C LYS A 115 16.99 3.95 13.54
N ARG A 116 16.16 3.34 14.39
CA ARG A 116 14.91 2.64 14.00
C ARG A 116 13.96 3.49 13.14
N LYS A 117 14.05 4.82 13.23
CA LYS A 117 13.17 5.78 12.53
C LYS A 117 13.41 5.89 11.03
N LEU A 118 14.66 5.80 10.55
CA LEU A 118 14.96 5.89 9.12
C LEU A 118 14.44 4.65 8.36
N LEU A 119 14.45 3.52 9.06
CA LEU A 119 14.03 2.24 8.52
C LEU A 119 12.53 2.14 8.28
N LEU A 120 11.73 2.85 9.08
CA LEU A 120 10.27 2.90 8.96
C LEU A 120 9.81 3.86 7.85
N LEU A 121 10.59 4.89 7.53
CA LEU A 121 10.25 5.82 6.45
C LEU A 121 10.29 5.16 5.07
N ILE A 122 11.14 4.14 4.86
CA ILE A 122 11.26 3.43 3.58
C ILE A 122 9.95 2.68 3.23
N PRO A 123 9.37 1.84 4.12
CA PRO A 123 8.06 1.24 3.92
C PRO A 123 6.95 2.24 3.66
N SER A 124 6.90 3.36 4.40
CA SER A 124 5.84 4.37 4.22
C SER A 124 5.86 4.99 2.81
N VAL A 125 7.05 5.29 2.27
CA VAL A 125 7.18 5.78 0.89
C VAL A 125 6.75 4.71 -0.12
N GLY A 126 7.11 3.44 0.12
CA GLY A 126 6.65 2.31 -0.70
C GLY A 126 5.12 2.19 -0.72
N PHE A 127 4.49 2.36 0.45
CA PHE A 127 3.03 2.32 0.57
C PHE A 127 2.35 3.44 -0.22
N LEU A 128 2.89 4.67 -0.15
CA LEU A 128 2.38 5.80 -0.93
C LEU A 128 2.47 5.54 -2.45
N LEU A 129 3.59 5.01 -2.92
CA LEU A 129 3.76 4.63 -4.34
C LEU A 129 2.76 3.56 -4.76
N ALA A 130 2.54 2.54 -3.92
CA ALA A 130 1.58 1.48 -4.18
C ALA A 130 0.13 2.02 -4.23
N SER A 131 -0.24 2.90 -3.31
CA SER A 131 -1.57 3.54 -3.31
C SER A 131 -1.81 4.38 -4.56
N ILE A 132 -0.80 5.13 -5.02
CA ILE A 132 -0.88 5.90 -6.27
C ILE A 132 -1.08 4.96 -7.47
N ASN A 133 -0.31 3.87 -7.54
CA ASN A 133 -0.46 2.88 -8.60
C ASN A 133 -1.87 2.23 -8.60
N GLY A 134 -2.40 1.92 -7.40
CA GLY A 134 -3.77 1.43 -7.24
C GLY A 134 -4.80 2.43 -7.77
N LEU A 135 -4.68 3.71 -7.41
CA LEU A 135 -5.56 4.77 -7.91
C LEU A 135 -5.52 4.91 -9.43
N ILE A 136 -4.33 4.85 -10.03
CA ILE A 136 -4.17 4.89 -11.49
C ILE A 136 -4.90 3.69 -12.14
N CYS A 137 -4.73 2.49 -11.59
CA CYS A 137 -5.40 1.29 -12.06
C CYS A 137 -6.94 1.41 -11.98
N TYR A 138 -7.45 1.98 -10.87
CA TYR A 138 -8.89 2.25 -10.71
C TYR A 138 -9.41 3.30 -11.70
N ILE A 139 -8.65 4.34 -12.01
CA ILE A 139 -9.07 5.35 -12.98
C ILE A 139 -9.12 4.75 -14.39
N PHE A 140 -8.16 3.90 -14.76
CA PHE A 140 -8.08 3.31 -16.09
C PHE A 140 -9.16 2.23 -16.35
N ILE A 141 -9.71 1.61 -15.30
CA ILE A 141 -10.74 0.56 -15.43
C ILE A 141 -12.15 1.14 -15.64
N ARG A 142 -12.35 2.43 -15.37
CA ARG A 142 -13.58 3.17 -15.64
C ARG A 142 -13.54 3.80 -17.03
#